data_AF-A0A839ANT5-F1
#
_entry.id   AF-A0A839ANT5-F1
#
_cell.length_a   1.000
_cell.length_b   1.000
_cell.length_c   1.000
_cell.angle_alpha   90.00
_cell.angle_beta   90.00
_cell.angle_gamma   90.00
#
_symmetry.space_group_name_H-M   'P 1'
#
loop_
_entity.id
_entity.type
_entity.pdbx_description
1 polymer ?
#
loop_
_entity_poly.entity_id
_entity_poly.type
_entity_poly.pdbx_seq_one_letter_code
_entity_poly.pdbx_strand_id
1 'polypeptide(L)'
;MRYLLLFLVISFVGCETKQEQLDGKLLLEKSSQFHDKNNEWNTADFTIHIQEPRVGNPSRYSIVSLNNKDNSFELQRNREQHISTHKIDENGSVTLLDGEVITDSLLIKKYRLEPKRNKRYHRFYKTLLGLPMSLPNEIKEMNAVEEAVFNSVESYKIPIELKEPLFSKHWVLYLSKKEHKILGLEMVFPDDATKGERLVFEGEFKLGNLILPRIRHWRELSNEYSGSDIIIGEVN
;
A
#
# COMPACT_ATOMS: atom_id res chain seq x y z
N MET A 1 -78.09 -27.46 9.19
CA MET A 1 -76.95 -26.81 8.52
C MET A 1 -76.26 -25.91 9.52
N ARG A 2 -75.07 -26.27 10.02
CA ARG A 2 -74.31 -25.47 10.98
C ARG A 2 -72.92 -25.26 10.40
N TYR A 3 -72.66 -24.06 9.89
CA TYR A 3 -71.43 -23.69 9.18
C TYR A 3 -70.25 -23.66 10.15
N LEU A 4 -69.21 -24.44 9.85
CA LEU A 4 -67.92 -24.44 10.53
C LEU A 4 -67.04 -23.41 9.82
N LEU A 5 -66.80 -22.26 10.45
CA LEU A 5 -65.89 -21.23 9.96
C LEU A 5 -64.45 -21.60 10.34
N LEU A 6 -63.66 -22.02 9.37
CA LEU A 6 -62.23 -22.32 9.54
C LEU A 6 -61.44 -21.02 9.34
N PHE A 7 -60.93 -20.43 10.42
CA PHE A 7 -60.00 -19.30 10.36
C PHE A 7 -58.60 -19.83 10.00
N LEU A 8 -58.16 -19.59 8.76
CA LEU A 8 -56.81 -19.88 8.30
C LEU A 8 -55.87 -18.76 8.76
N VAL A 9 -55.13 -19.00 9.85
CA VAL A 9 -54.07 -18.10 10.32
C VAL A 9 -52.86 -18.29 9.39
N ILE A 10 -52.64 -17.33 8.49
CA ILE A 10 -51.44 -17.26 7.65
C ILE A 10 -50.33 -16.67 8.51
N SER A 11 -49.47 -17.54 9.06
CA SER A 11 -48.23 -17.13 9.72
C SER A 11 -47.25 -16.62 8.67
N PHE A 12 -47.10 -15.29 8.57
CA PHE A 12 -45.98 -14.66 7.88
C PHE A 12 -44.70 -14.97 8.67
N VAL A 13 -44.02 -16.06 8.30
CA VAL A 13 -42.64 -16.30 8.72
C VAL A 13 -41.77 -15.31 7.96
N GLY A 14 -41.39 -14.22 8.64
CA GLY A 14 -40.37 -13.30 8.14
C GLY A 14 -39.08 -14.06 7.90
N CYS A 15 -38.69 -14.19 6.64
CA CYS A 15 -37.37 -14.69 6.28
C CYS A 15 -36.39 -13.55 6.59
N GLU A 16 -35.82 -13.55 7.79
CA GLU A 16 -34.64 -12.73 8.08
C GLU A 16 -33.49 -13.30 7.23
N THR A 17 -33.28 -12.73 6.05
CA THR A 17 -32.07 -12.95 5.29
C THR A 17 -30.92 -12.40 6.12
N LYS A 18 -30.21 -13.27 6.86
CA LYS A 18 -28.91 -12.91 7.43
C LYS A 18 -28.02 -12.49 6.28
N GLN A 19 -27.77 -11.18 6.17
CA GLN A 19 -26.82 -10.65 5.21
C GLN A 19 -25.46 -11.26 5.54
N GLU A 20 -24.92 -12.06 4.63
CA GLU A 20 -23.61 -12.67 4.79
C GLU A 20 -22.57 -11.56 4.88
N GLN A 21 -21.90 -11.46 6.03
CA GLN A 21 -20.87 -10.46 6.24
C GLN A 21 -19.70 -10.79 5.32
N LEU A 22 -19.37 -9.85 4.43
CA LEU A 22 -18.22 -9.98 3.54
C LEU A 22 -16.93 -10.18 4.36
N ASP A 23 -16.20 -11.26 4.06
CA ASP A 23 -14.93 -11.58 4.73
C ASP A 23 -13.77 -10.81 4.09
N GLY A 24 -13.30 -9.78 4.79
CA GLY A 24 -12.17 -8.96 4.33
C GLY A 24 -10.85 -9.71 4.23
N LYS A 25 -10.63 -10.77 5.04
CA LYS A 25 -9.40 -11.58 4.95
C LYS A 25 -9.39 -12.37 3.66
N LEU A 26 -10.51 -13.01 3.34
CA LEU A 26 -10.68 -13.72 2.08
C LEU A 26 -10.53 -12.79 0.86
N LEU A 27 -11.05 -11.56 0.93
CA LEU A 27 -10.88 -10.57 -0.14
C LEU A 27 -9.41 -10.13 -0.31
N LEU A 28 -8.69 -9.93 0.81
CA LEU A 28 -7.26 -9.61 0.78
C LEU A 28 -6.42 -10.78 0.21
N GLU A 29 -6.77 -12.01 0.54
CA GLU A 29 -6.14 -13.22 0.00
C GLU A 29 -6.37 -13.33 -1.51
N LYS A 30 -7.62 -13.16 -1.98
CA LYS A 30 -7.93 -13.13 -3.43
C LYS A 30 -7.16 -12.03 -4.16
N SER A 31 -7.05 -10.85 -3.55
CA SER A 31 -6.23 -9.76 -4.11
C SER A 31 -4.76 -10.14 -4.18
N SER A 32 -4.22 -10.73 -3.11
CA SER A 32 -2.83 -11.19 -3.09
C SER A 32 -2.57 -12.24 -4.16
N GLN A 33 -3.51 -13.16 -4.42
CA GLN A 33 -3.39 -14.16 -5.49
C GLN A 33 -3.44 -13.56 -6.91
N PHE A 34 -4.17 -12.45 -7.11
CA PHE A 34 -4.10 -11.71 -8.37
C PHE A 34 -2.70 -11.14 -8.60
N HIS A 35 -2.08 -10.58 -7.55
CA HIS A 35 -0.80 -9.88 -7.63
C HIS A 35 0.42 -10.82 -7.54
N ASP A 36 0.29 -11.97 -6.89
CA ASP A 36 1.34 -12.95 -6.64
C ASP A 36 0.77 -14.37 -6.57
N LYS A 37 0.50 -14.93 -7.76
CA LYS A 37 -0.05 -16.27 -7.90
C LYS A 37 0.86 -17.37 -7.34
N ASN A 38 2.17 -17.13 -7.31
CA ASN A 38 3.17 -18.12 -6.96
C ASN A 38 3.68 -17.96 -5.50
N ASN A 39 3.19 -16.96 -4.76
CA ASN A 39 3.64 -16.61 -3.42
C ASN A 39 5.15 -16.25 -3.36
N GLU A 40 5.64 -15.57 -4.39
CA GLU A 40 7.04 -15.17 -4.58
C GLU A 40 7.41 -13.89 -3.81
N TRP A 41 6.44 -13.09 -3.34
CA TRP A 41 6.70 -11.80 -2.70
C TRP A 41 7.67 -11.91 -1.52
N ASN A 42 7.52 -12.92 -0.67
CA ASN A 42 8.37 -13.11 0.51
C ASN A 42 9.83 -13.47 0.17
N THR A 43 10.10 -13.88 -1.07
CA THR A 43 11.44 -14.20 -1.56
C THR A 43 11.89 -13.29 -2.70
N ALA A 44 11.13 -12.24 -3.00
CA ALA A 44 11.43 -11.32 -4.09
C ALA A 44 12.78 -10.65 -3.87
N ASP A 45 13.57 -10.58 -4.94
CA ASP A 45 14.86 -9.91 -5.01
C ASP A 45 14.89 -9.10 -6.30
N PHE A 46 14.98 -7.78 -6.18
CA PHE A 46 14.90 -6.88 -7.33
C PHE A 46 15.52 -5.53 -7.06
N THR A 47 15.90 -4.86 -8.14
CA THR A 47 16.20 -3.43 -8.15
C THR A 47 15.32 -2.72 -9.18
N ILE A 48 14.60 -1.68 -8.78
CA ILE A 48 13.73 -0.90 -9.67
C ILE A 48 14.03 0.59 -9.63
N HIS A 49 13.89 1.24 -10.77
CA HIS A 49 13.94 2.69 -10.91
C HIS A 49 12.51 3.26 -10.83
N ILE A 50 12.29 4.17 -9.88
CA ILE A 50 11.03 4.86 -9.65
C ILE A 50 11.22 6.35 -9.89
N GLN A 51 10.48 6.93 -10.83
CA GLN A 51 10.33 8.38 -10.92
C GLN A 51 9.27 8.83 -9.91
N GLU A 52 9.60 9.82 -9.10
CA GLU A 52 8.79 10.26 -7.97
C GLU A 52 8.45 11.76 -8.05
N PRO A 53 7.91 12.28 -9.17
CA PRO A 53 7.62 13.70 -9.31
C PRO A 53 6.69 14.16 -8.19
N ARG A 54 7.02 15.29 -7.58
CA ARG A 54 6.19 16.03 -6.61
C ARG A 54 5.99 17.45 -7.10
N VAL A 55 4.91 18.11 -6.70
CA VAL A 55 4.60 19.50 -7.10
C VAL A 55 5.79 20.45 -6.86
N GLY A 56 6.46 20.33 -5.72
CA GLY A 56 7.65 21.14 -5.39
C GLY A 56 9.00 20.54 -5.80
N ASN A 57 9.05 19.31 -6.32
CA ASN A 57 10.28 18.67 -6.75
C ASN A 57 9.97 17.66 -7.88
N PRO A 58 9.85 18.13 -9.13
CA PRO A 58 9.39 17.30 -10.24
C PRO A 58 10.46 16.31 -10.74
N SER A 59 11.74 16.55 -10.46
CA SER A 59 12.85 15.73 -10.94
C SER A 59 13.29 14.64 -9.96
N ARG A 60 12.54 14.42 -8.87
CA ARG A 60 12.86 13.39 -7.87
C ARG A 60 12.73 11.99 -8.48
N TYR A 61 13.72 11.14 -8.23
CA TYR A 61 13.68 9.72 -8.50
C TYR A 61 14.34 8.92 -7.37
N SER A 62 14.03 7.63 -7.32
CA SER A 62 14.68 6.67 -6.44
C SER A 62 15.05 5.41 -7.20
N ILE A 63 16.20 4.82 -6.87
CA ILE A 63 16.51 3.43 -7.21
C ILE A 63 16.38 2.63 -5.93
N VAL A 64 15.55 1.60 -5.96
CA VAL A 64 15.21 0.79 -4.78
C VAL A 64 15.60 -0.64 -5.04
N SER A 65 16.52 -1.15 -4.23
CA SER A 65 16.87 -2.56 -4.16
C SER A 65 16.22 -3.17 -2.91
N LEU A 66 15.54 -4.29 -3.08
CA LEU A 66 14.89 -5.03 -2.01
C LEU A 66 15.17 -6.51 -2.20
N ASN A 67 15.66 -7.16 -1.15
CA ASN A 67 15.66 -8.61 -1.04
C ASN A 67 14.84 -9.01 0.18
N ASN A 68 13.66 -9.59 -0.07
CA ASN A 68 12.73 -9.95 0.98
C ASN A 68 13.14 -11.20 1.76
N LYS A 69 14.03 -12.04 1.20
CA LYS A 69 14.52 -13.27 1.83
C LYS A 69 15.53 -12.98 2.93
N ASP A 70 16.51 -12.11 2.67
CA ASP A 70 17.52 -11.72 3.66
C ASP A 70 17.23 -10.38 4.35
N ASN A 71 16.16 -9.68 3.94
CA ASN A 71 15.75 -8.36 4.43
C ASN A 71 16.77 -7.23 4.16
N SER A 72 17.64 -7.40 3.17
CA SER A 72 18.50 -6.31 2.69
C SER A 72 17.71 -5.29 1.87
N PHE A 73 18.16 -4.04 1.95
CA PHE A 73 17.50 -2.90 1.36
C PHE A 73 18.53 -1.85 0.97
N GLU A 74 18.38 -1.28 -0.23
CA GLU A 74 19.06 -0.07 -0.63
C GLU A 74 18.08 0.92 -1.26
N LEU A 75 18.22 2.20 -0.89
CA LEU A 75 17.54 3.31 -1.52
C LEU A 75 18.57 4.34 -1.93
N GLN A 76 18.75 4.52 -3.24
CA GLN A 76 19.44 5.66 -3.81
C GLN A 76 18.42 6.72 -4.21
N ARG A 77 18.71 7.99 -3.95
CA ARG A 77 17.81 9.10 -4.27
C ARG A 77 18.59 10.35 -4.65
N ASN A 78 18.14 11.04 -5.69
CA ASN A 78 18.72 12.33 -6.04
C ASN A 78 18.36 13.44 -5.05
N ARG A 79 19.37 14.28 -4.78
CA ARG A 79 19.39 15.38 -3.83
C ARG A 79 20.12 16.56 -4.46
N GLU A 80 19.42 17.36 -5.25
CA GLU A 80 20.06 18.41 -6.07
C GLU A 80 21.09 17.73 -7.00
N GLN A 81 22.37 18.10 -6.91
CA GLN A 81 23.48 17.47 -7.62
C GLN A 81 24.03 16.18 -6.99
N HIS A 82 23.57 15.80 -5.80
CA HIS A 82 24.09 14.68 -5.03
C HIS A 82 23.16 13.46 -5.07
N ILE A 83 23.69 12.30 -4.68
CA ILE A 83 22.94 11.06 -4.46
C ILE A 83 23.07 10.66 -2.99
N SER A 84 21.92 10.57 -2.30
CA SER A 84 21.88 9.95 -0.97
C SER A 84 21.58 8.45 -1.10
N THR A 85 22.39 7.62 -0.47
CA THR A 85 22.19 6.15 -0.43
C THR A 85 21.88 5.71 1.00
N HIS A 86 20.77 5.01 1.20
CA HIS A 86 20.35 4.44 2.48
C HIS A 86 20.36 2.92 2.36
N LYS A 87 21.25 2.24 3.11
CA LYS A 87 21.43 0.80 3.02
C LYS A 87 21.15 0.10 4.34
N ILE A 88 20.57 -1.09 4.26
CA ILE A 88 20.46 -2.08 5.33
C ILE A 88 20.93 -3.42 4.77
N ASP A 89 21.88 -4.06 5.44
CA ASP A 89 22.32 -5.42 5.13
C ASP A 89 22.70 -6.16 6.44
N GLU A 90 23.30 -7.34 6.32
CA GLU A 90 23.77 -8.14 7.46
C GLU A 90 24.78 -7.41 8.37
N ASN A 91 25.53 -6.43 7.82
CA ASN A 91 26.53 -5.66 8.55
C ASN A 91 25.93 -4.44 9.26
N GLY A 92 24.63 -4.17 9.05
CA GLY A 92 23.89 -3.14 9.75
C GLY A 92 23.27 -2.11 8.81
N SER A 93 23.28 -0.84 9.22
CA SER A 93 22.59 0.24 8.54
C SER A 93 23.54 1.41 8.30
N VAL A 94 23.72 1.82 7.05
CA VAL A 94 24.60 2.92 6.66
C VAL A 94 23.88 3.92 5.77
N THR A 95 24.25 5.18 5.87
CA THR A 95 23.79 6.23 4.96
C THR A 95 24.98 6.95 4.38
N LEU A 96 24.95 7.17 3.07
CA LEU A 96 26.02 7.78 2.29
C LEU A 96 25.49 8.99 1.51
N LEU A 97 26.37 9.93 1.23
CA LEU A 97 26.19 10.97 0.21
C LEU A 97 27.32 10.83 -0.80
N ASP A 98 26.98 10.61 -2.06
CA ASP A 98 27.94 10.37 -3.15
C ASP A 98 28.96 9.26 -2.84
N GLY A 99 28.52 8.23 -2.10
CA GLY A 99 29.37 7.10 -1.71
C GLY A 99 30.15 7.29 -0.41
N GLU A 100 30.10 8.47 0.22
CA GLU A 100 30.85 8.76 1.45
C GLU A 100 29.95 8.90 2.69
N VAL A 101 30.47 8.51 3.85
CA VAL A 101 29.82 8.75 5.15
C VAL A 101 30.06 10.20 5.57
N ILE A 102 28.98 10.97 5.67
CA ILE A 102 29.05 12.37 6.06
C ILE A 102 28.96 12.51 7.59
N THR A 103 29.86 13.30 8.17
CA THR A 103 29.89 13.62 9.61
C THR A 103 29.44 15.04 9.93
N ASP A 104 29.37 15.93 8.93
CA ASP A 104 28.88 17.30 9.08
C ASP A 104 27.38 17.30 9.38
N SER A 105 27.00 17.86 10.53
CA SER A 105 25.61 17.87 11.01
C SER A 105 24.65 18.71 10.15
N LEU A 106 25.14 19.77 9.50
CA LEU A 106 24.35 20.60 8.59
C LEU A 106 24.06 19.82 7.31
N LEU A 107 25.05 19.12 6.76
CA LEU A 107 24.87 18.27 5.57
C LEU A 107 23.96 17.07 5.87
N ILE A 108 24.14 16.42 7.02
CA ILE A 108 23.26 15.33 7.48
C ILE A 108 21.81 15.80 7.52
N LYS A 109 21.54 16.98 8.10
CA LYS A 109 20.19 17.53 8.18
C LYS A 109 19.65 17.95 6.81
N LYS A 110 20.47 18.63 5.99
CA LYS A 110 20.09 19.10 4.64
C LYS A 110 19.67 17.92 3.76
N TYR A 111 20.49 16.89 3.70
CA TYR A 111 20.29 15.73 2.82
C TYR A 111 19.57 14.55 3.49
N ARG A 112 19.13 14.72 4.74
CA ARG A 112 18.33 13.74 5.51
C ARG A 112 19.05 12.41 5.69
N LEU A 113 20.33 12.47 6.04
CA LEU A 113 21.25 11.33 6.04
C LEU A 113 21.22 10.51 7.35
N GLU A 114 20.27 10.75 8.27
CA GLU A 114 20.28 10.06 9.55
C GLU A 114 20.03 8.53 9.41
N PRO A 115 20.95 7.65 9.83
CA PRO A 115 20.83 6.19 9.62
C PRO A 115 19.57 5.56 10.21
N LYS A 116 19.04 6.14 11.30
CA LYS A 116 17.77 5.71 11.92
C LYS A 116 16.58 5.72 10.96
N ARG A 117 16.66 6.46 9.85
CA ARG A 117 15.59 6.55 8.83
C ARG A 117 15.53 5.30 7.96
N ASN A 118 16.63 4.56 7.82
CA ASN A 118 16.73 3.46 6.87
C ASN A 118 15.67 2.40 7.15
N LYS A 119 15.45 2.03 8.42
CA LYS A 119 14.39 1.08 8.80
C LYS A 119 13.00 1.52 8.35
N ARG A 120 12.71 2.82 8.46
CA ARG A 120 11.43 3.40 8.03
C ARG A 120 11.30 3.39 6.51
N TYR A 121 12.38 3.71 5.78
CA TYR A 121 12.39 3.63 4.32
C TYR A 121 12.23 2.20 3.83
N HIS A 122 12.96 1.24 4.41
CA HIS A 122 12.82 -0.18 4.09
C HIS A 122 11.36 -0.63 4.26
N ARG A 123 10.77 -0.40 5.45
CA ARG A 123 9.36 -0.77 5.69
C ARG A 123 8.43 -0.05 4.71
N PHE A 124 8.62 1.25 4.46
CA PHE A 124 7.79 2.01 3.52
C PHE A 124 7.80 1.41 2.11
N TYR A 125 8.98 1.17 1.53
CA TYR A 125 9.10 0.63 0.19
C TYR A 125 8.64 -0.83 0.12
N LYS A 126 9.03 -1.66 1.09
CA LYS A 126 8.57 -3.05 1.19
C LYS A 126 7.05 -3.12 1.27
N THR A 127 6.41 -2.32 2.11
CA THR A 127 4.94 -2.31 2.21
C THR A 127 4.28 -1.78 0.94
N LEU A 128 4.67 -0.61 0.41
CA LEU A 128 3.93 0.00 -0.72
C LEU A 128 4.17 -0.69 -2.07
N LEU A 129 5.38 -1.23 -2.30
CA LEU A 129 5.65 -2.00 -3.51
C LEU A 129 5.01 -3.39 -3.44
N GLY A 130 4.92 -3.96 -2.24
CA GLY A 130 4.34 -5.26 -1.97
C GLY A 130 2.83 -5.28 -1.77
N LEU A 131 2.10 -4.20 -2.00
CA LEU A 131 0.65 -4.21 -1.83
C LEU A 131 -0.04 -5.13 -2.86
N PRO A 132 -0.99 -5.97 -2.43
CA PRO A 132 -1.47 -6.20 -1.06
C PRO A 132 -0.69 -7.29 -0.28
N MET A 133 0.17 -8.06 -0.94
CA MET A 133 0.92 -9.22 -0.43
C MET A 133 1.73 -8.94 0.84
N SER A 134 2.18 -7.71 1.04
CA SER A 134 2.94 -7.27 2.21
C SER A 134 2.09 -7.02 3.46
N LEU A 135 0.77 -6.86 3.32
CA LEU A 135 -0.12 -6.42 4.40
C LEU A 135 -0.44 -7.47 5.48
N PRO A 136 -0.53 -8.79 5.21
CA PRO A 136 -0.94 -9.76 6.24
C PRO A 136 -0.15 -9.66 7.55
N ASN A 137 1.15 -9.36 7.46
CA ASN A 137 2.02 -9.21 8.64
C ASN A 137 1.97 -7.82 9.28
N GLU A 138 1.44 -6.82 8.59
CA GLU A 138 1.35 -5.42 9.03
C GLU A 138 0.01 -5.11 9.71
N ILE A 139 -1.05 -5.85 9.37
CA ILE A 139 -2.41 -5.63 9.89
C ILE A 139 -2.52 -6.10 11.34
N LYS A 140 -3.04 -5.23 12.20
CA LYS A 140 -3.48 -5.51 13.57
C LYS A 140 -4.95 -5.88 13.60
N GLU A 141 -5.79 -5.10 12.93
CA GLU A 141 -7.24 -5.26 12.92
C GLU A 141 -7.81 -4.95 11.53
N MET A 142 -8.91 -5.61 11.19
CA MET A 142 -9.65 -5.40 9.96
C MET A 142 -11.12 -5.27 10.30
N ASN A 143 -11.74 -4.19 9.81
CA ASN A 143 -13.13 -3.86 10.10
C ASN A 143 -14.07 -4.41 9.02
N ALA A 144 -15.37 -4.18 9.23
CA ALA A 144 -16.41 -4.60 8.30
C ALA A 144 -16.16 -4.06 6.88
N VAL A 145 -16.30 -4.95 5.91
CA VAL A 145 -16.17 -4.62 4.49
C VAL A 145 -17.46 -3.97 3.99
N GLU A 146 -17.30 -2.91 3.21
CA GLU A 146 -18.39 -2.22 2.53
C GLU A 146 -18.21 -2.29 1.02
N GLU A 147 -19.30 -2.19 0.27
CA GLU A 147 -19.22 -1.94 -1.16
C GLU A 147 -19.07 -0.45 -1.43
N ALA A 148 -18.25 -0.09 -2.40
CA ALA A 148 -17.97 1.30 -2.77
C ALA A 148 -17.69 1.44 -4.26
N VAL A 149 -17.64 2.67 -4.73
CA VAL A 149 -17.05 3.02 -6.03
C VAL A 149 -15.78 3.81 -5.77
N PHE A 150 -14.64 3.27 -6.21
CA PHE A 150 -13.34 3.94 -6.10
C PHE A 150 -12.84 4.29 -7.49
N ASN A 151 -12.69 5.57 -7.77
CA ASN A 151 -12.25 6.08 -9.08
C ASN A 151 -13.02 5.47 -10.26
N SER A 152 -14.36 5.49 -10.15
CA SER A 152 -15.29 4.95 -11.15
C SER A 152 -15.28 3.42 -11.33
N VAL A 153 -14.65 2.67 -10.40
CA VAL A 153 -14.63 1.20 -10.40
C VAL A 153 -15.40 0.67 -9.18
N GLU A 154 -16.32 -0.27 -9.41
CA GLU A 154 -16.98 -0.99 -8.31
C GLU A 154 -15.97 -1.79 -7.50
N SER A 155 -16.00 -1.59 -6.19
CA SER A 155 -14.95 -2.05 -5.28
C SER A 155 -15.49 -2.52 -3.94
N TYR A 156 -14.66 -3.29 -3.24
CA TYR A 156 -14.74 -3.52 -1.81
C TYR A 156 -13.85 -2.52 -1.11
N LYS A 157 -14.43 -1.83 -0.13
CA LYS A 157 -13.77 -0.92 0.80
C LYS A 157 -13.46 -1.69 2.08
N ILE A 158 -12.18 -1.79 2.44
CA ILE A 158 -11.72 -2.58 3.58
C ILE A 158 -10.92 -1.69 4.53
N PRO A 159 -11.52 -1.19 5.63
CA PRO A 159 -10.79 -0.47 6.64
C PRO A 159 -9.90 -1.42 7.45
N ILE A 160 -8.64 -1.05 7.64
CA ILE A 160 -7.65 -1.79 8.42
C ILE A 160 -6.92 -0.86 9.39
N GLU A 161 -6.45 -1.43 10.51
CA GLU A 161 -5.48 -0.81 11.40
C GLU A 161 -4.15 -1.57 11.30
N LEU A 162 -3.06 -0.83 11.07
CA LEU A 162 -1.71 -1.36 11.10
C LEU A 162 -1.19 -1.48 12.54
N LYS A 163 -0.35 -2.48 12.79
CA LYS A 163 0.35 -2.66 14.08
C LYS A 163 1.13 -1.41 14.47
N GLU A 164 1.86 -0.84 13.51
CA GLU A 164 2.66 0.37 13.66
C GLU A 164 2.36 1.38 12.55
N PRO A 165 2.45 2.70 12.80
CA PRO A 165 2.17 3.69 11.77
C PRO A 165 3.28 3.69 10.70
N LEU A 166 2.89 3.71 9.42
CA LEU A 166 3.77 4.10 8.32
C LEU A 166 3.66 5.61 8.10
N PHE A 167 2.48 6.05 7.68
CA PHE A 167 2.06 7.45 7.68
C PHE A 167 0.96 7.65 8.73
N SER A 168 -0.12 6.88 8.58
CA SER A 168 -1.13 6.62 9.60
C SER A 168 -1.14 5.14 9.98
N LYS A 169 -1.78 4.82 11.11
CA LYS A 169 -2.19 3.45 11.46
C LYS A 169 -3.48 3.02 10.73
N HIS A 170 -4.36 3.96 10.39
CA HIS A 170 -5.68 3.66 9.84
C HIS A 170 -5.67 3.81 8.33
N TRP A 171 -5.87 2.70 7.64
CA TRP A 171 -5.90 2.67 6.19
C TRP A 171 -7.25 2.14 5.71
N VAL A 172 -7.65 2.55 4.51
CA VAL A 172 -8.80 2.01 3.81
C VAL A 172 -8.32 1.49 2.46
N LEU A 173 -8.45 0.18 2.23
CA LEU A 173 -8.07 -0.45 0.97
C LEU A 173 -9.27 -0.50 0.02
N TYR A 174 -9.00 -0.36 -1.27
CA TYR A 174 -10.01 -0.51 -2.31
C TYR A 174 -9.62 -1.63 -3.26
N LEU A 175 -10.41 -2.71 -3.29
CA LEU A 175 -10.19 -3.87 -4.15
C LEU A 175 -11.29 -3.95 -5.20
N SER A 176 -10.96 -4.16 -6.47
CA SER A 176 -11.99 -4.29 -7.52
C SER A 176 -12.90 -5.49 -7.26
N LYS A 177 -14.22 -5.36 -7.46
CA LYS A 177 -15.13 -6.52 -7.31
C LYS A 177 -14.90 -7.58 -8.37
N LYS A 178 -14.54 -7.18 -9.59
CA LYS A 178 -14.38 -8.07 -10.74
C LYS A 178 -13.16 -8.99 -10.61
N GLU A 179 -12.00 -8.42 -10.30
CA GLU A 179 -10.72 -9.14 -10.36
C GLU A 179 -9.99 -9.19 -9.01
N HIS A 180 -10.54 -8.55 -7.97
CA HIS A 180 -9.92 -8.40 -6.66
C HIS A 180 -8.57 -7.64 -6.69
N LYS A 181 -8.14 -7.09 -7.83
CA LYS A 181 -6.99 -6.20 -7.94
C LYS A 181 -7.09 -5.02 -6.98
N ILE A 182 -5.99 -4.65 -6.32
CA ILE A 182 -5.94 -3.42 -5.51
C ILE A 182 -5.95 -2.18 -6.43
N LEU A 183 -6.91 -1.29 -6.19
CA LEU A 183 -7.16 -0.08 -6.97
C LEU A 183 -6.50 1.16 -6.36
N GLY A 184 -6.22 1.10 -5.07
CA GLY A 184 -5.72 2.23 -4.30
C GLY A 184 -5.95 2.03 -2.82
N LEU A 185 -5.58 3.06 -2.06
CA LEU A 185 -5.82 3.12 -0.63
C LEU A 185 -5.93 4.55 -0.13
N GLU A 186 -6.48 4.72 1.05
CA GLU A 186 -6.44 5.96 1.81
C GLU A 186 -5.73 5.72 3.14
N MET A 187 -4.85 6.65 3.53
CA MET A 187 -4.19 6.69 4.83
C MET A 187 -4.80 7.84 5.62
N VAL A 188 -5.68 7.53 6.58
CA VAL A 188 -6.56 8.52 7.23
C VAL A 188 -6.18 8.74 8.69
N PHE A 189 -6.49 9.91 9.25
CA PHE A 189 -6.38 10.18 10.67
C PHE A 189 -7.79 10.29 11.27
N PRO A 190 -8.25 9.33 12.10
CA PRO A 190 -9.62 9.36 12.64
C PRO A 190 -9.95 10.64 13.41
N ASP A 191 -8.95 11.22 14.08
CA ASP A 191 -9.09 12.45 14.86
C ASP A 191 -9.09 13.73 14.00
N ASP A 192 -8.77 13.63 12.69
CA ASP A 192 -8.71 14.75 11.78
C ASP A 192 -9.00 14.32 10.33
N ALA A 193 -10.28 14.41 9.94
CA ALA A 193 -10.74 14.03 8.61
C ALA A 193 -10.15 14.88 7.46
N THR A 194 -9.50 16.01 7.77
CA THR A 194 -8.84 16.85 6.77
C THR A 194 -7.42 16.39 6.46
N LYS A 195 -6.85 15.51 7.29
CA LYS A 195 -5.52 14.96 7.10
C LYS A 195 -5.57 13.55 6.54
N GLY A 196 -4.70 13.30 5.59
CA GLY A 196 -4.48 11.98 5.04
C GLY A 196 -4.08 12.04 3.58
N GLU A 197 -3.80 10.87 3.05
CA GLU A 197 -3.33 10.72 1.67
C GLU A 197 -4.19 9.66 0.98
N ARG A 198 -4.64 9.95 -0.23
CA ARG A 198 -5.27 9.00 -1.14
C ARG A 198 -4.26 8.61 -2.21
N LEU A 199 -4.02 7.31 -2.34
CA LEU A 199 -3.25 6.73 -3.42
C LEU A 199 -4.21 6.10 -4.43
N VAL A 200 -4.09 6.51 -5.68
CA VAL A 200 -4.80 5.91 -6.82
C VAL A 200 -3.79 5.13 -7.66
N PHE A 201 -4.10 3.86 -7.94
CA PHE A 201 -3.22 3.00 -8.70
C PHE A 201 -3.61 2.94 -10.18
N GLU A 202 -2.61 3.04 -11.04
CA GLU A 202 -2.78 3.01 -12.49
C GLU A 202 -1.70 2.14 -13.15
N GLY A 203 -2.12 1.38 -14.17
CA GLY A 203 -1.25 0.49 -14.92
C GLY A 203 -0.75 -0.70 -14.12
N GLU A 204 -0.06 -1.60 -14.82
CA GLU A 204 0.56 -2.79 -14.26
C GLU A 204 2.02 -2.84 -14.67
N PHE A 205 2.86 -3.25 -13.73
CA PHE A 205 4.27 -3.54 -13.96
C PHE A 205 4.51 -4.98 -13.56
N LYS A 206 5.03 -5.78 -14.50
CA LYS A 206 5.40 -7.18 -14.24
C LYS A 206 6.83 -7.22 -13.76
N LEU A 207 7.02 -7.79 -12.58
CA LEU A 207 8.32 -8.00 -11.96
C LEU A 207 8.47 -9.51 -11.71
N GLY A 208 9.12 -10.20 -12.63
CA GLY A 208 9.01 -11.67 -12.69
C GLY A 208 7.54 -12.11 -12.84
N ASN A 209 7.05 -12.94 -11.92
CA ASN A 209 5.63 -13.34 -11.87
C ASN A 209 4.75 -12.43 -10.99
N LEU A 210 5.33 -11.42 -10.35
CA LEU A 210 4.58 -10.44 -9.56
C LEU A 210 3.97 -9.39 -10.47
N ILE A 211 2.75 -8.95 -10.12
CA ILE A 211 2.06 -7.85 -10.78
C ILE A 211 1.94 -6.70 -9.78
N LEU A 212 2.65 -5.60 -10.03
CA LEU A 212 2.64 -4.42 -9.18
C LEU A 212 1.83 -3.31 -9.86
N PRO A 213 1.15 -2.42 -9.09
CA PRO A 213 0.76 -1.13 -9.62
C PRO A 213 1.96 -0.41 -10.23
N ARG A 214 1.88 -0.03 -11.52
CA ARG A 214 2.97 0.69 -12.18
C ARG A 214 3.07 2.12 -11.65
N ILE A 215 1.93 2.77 -11.49
CA ILE A 215 1.82 4.16 -11.06
C ILE A 215 0.99 4.23 -9.78
N ARG A 216 1.45 5.03 -8.83
CA ARG A 216 0.72 5.40 -7.61
C ARG A 216 0.60 6.91 -7.57
N HIS A 217 -0.58 7.44 -7.88
CA HIS A 217 -0.85 8.88 -7.77
C HIS A 217 -1.17 9.24 -6.33
N TRP A 218 -0.37 10.14 -5.76
CA TRP A 218 -0.57 10.70 -4.43
C TRP A 218 -1.47 11.93 -4.51
N ARG A 219 -2.49 11.95 -3.67
CA ARG A 219 -3.44 13.03 -3.56
C ARG A 219 -3.77 13.28 -2.11
N GLU A 220 -4.08 14.53 -1.78
CA GLU A 220 -4.79 14.83 -0.54
C GLU A 220 -6.18 14.15 -0.55
N LEU A 221 -6.81 13.98 0.61
CA LEU A 221 -8.17 13.44 0.69
C LEU A 221 -9.21 14.35 -0.02
N SER A 222 -8.91 15.65 -0.15
CA SER A 222 -9.64 16.62 -0.97
C SER A 222 -9.49 16.40 -2.49
N ASN A 223 -8.72 15.40 -2.90
CA ASN A 223 -8.39 15.01 -4.28
C ASN A 223 -7.37 15.92 -5.00
N GLU A 224 -6.78 16.89 -4.30
CA GLU A 224 -5.66 17.69 -4.81
C GLU A 224 -4.44 16.80 -5.08
N TYR A 225 -3.75 17.02 -6.20
CA TYR A 225 -2.62 16.20 -6.62
C TYR A 225 -1.32 16.60 -5.94
N SER A 226 -0.66 15.65 -5.27
CA SER A 226 0.59 15.87 -4.53
C SER A 226 1.82 15.33 -5.29
N GLY A 227 1.63 14.32 -6.14
CA GLY A 227 2.70 13.72 -6.92
C GLY A 227 2.38 12.30 -7.37
N SER A 228 3.36 11.61 -7.93
CA SER A 228 3.22 10.20 -8.34
C SER A 228 4.48 9.41 -8.06
N ASP A 229 4.34 8.11 -7.84
CA ASP A 229 5.45 7.15 -7.93
C ASP A 229 5.23 6.30 -9.19
N ILE A 230 6.20 6.31 -10.11
CA ILE A 230 6.10 5.71 -11.43
C ILE A 230 7.26 4.73 -11.59
N ILE A 231 6.96 3.44 -11.64
CA ILE A 231 7.97 2.41 -11.92
C ILE A 231 8.35 2.51 -13.40
N ILE A 232 9.62 2.81 -13.67
CA ILE A 232 10.17 2.92 -15.02
C ILE A 232 10.61 1.56 -15.53
N GLY A 233 11.25 0.76 -14.68
CA GLY A 233 11.73 -0.57 -15.01
C GLY A 233 12.67 -1.14 -13.96
N GLU A 234 13.09 -2.38 -14.19
CA GLU A 234 14.18 -3.01 -13.46
C GLU A 234 15.52 -2.37 -13.83
N VAL A 235 16.43 -2.32 -12.87
CA VAL A 235 17.82 -1.90 -13.08
C VAL A 235 18.69 -3.15 -12.94
N ASN A 236 19.47 -3.43 -13.97
CA ASN A 236 20.46 -4.50 -13.98
C ASN A 236 21.80 -4.04 -13.39
#